data_AF-A0A933CAH8-F1
#
_entry.id   AF-A0A933CAH8-F1
#
_cell.length_a   1.000
_cell.length_b   1.000
_cell.length_c   1.000
_cell.angle_alpha   90.00
_cell.angle_beta   90.00
_cell.angle_gamma   90.00
#
_symmetry.space_group_name_H-M   'P 1'
#
loop_
_entity.id
_entity.type
_entity.pdbx_description
1 polymer ?
#
loop_
_entity_poly.entity_id
_entity_poly.type
_entity_poly.pdbx_seq_one_letter_code
_entity_poly.pdbx_strand_id
1 'polypeptide(L)'
;MTQTVACGYCGSVVDARDSRHQALSRHQARIKHEPLVPLGSRGKLKGLELEAIGFLRRRVRYYGVDYEWSEHLLWSPFHGYRWLLEYDGHWTLLENCREKPEGA
;
A
#
# COMPACT_ATOMS: atom_id res chain seq x y z
N MET A 1 24.21 12.22 24.80
CA MET A 1 23.99 10.93 24.09
C MET A 1 22.74 11.07 23.24
N THR A 2 22.60 10.54 22.01
CA THR A 2 21.39 10.52 21.12
C THR A 2 20.97 9.05 20.86
N GLN A 3 19.67 8.69 20.86
CA GLN A 3 19.22 7.29 20.81
C GLN A 3 18.15 7.14 19.72
N THR A 4 18.52 6.46 18.64
CA THR A 4 17.74 6.36 17.41
C THR A 4 17.29 4.92 17.20
N VAL A 5 16.03 4.73 16.78
CA VAL A 5 15.44 3.42 16.49
C VAL A 5 15.19 3.32 14.98
N ALA A 6 15.68 2.25 14.39
CA ALA A 6 15.45 1.92 12.99
C ALA A 6 14.53 0.70 12.88
N CYS A 7 13.50 0.77 12.04
CA CYS A 7 12.63 -0.36 11.78
C CYS A 7 13.29 -1.31 10.77
N GLY A 8 13.60 -2.54 11.20
CA GLY A 8 14.20 -3.57 10.34
C GLY A 8 13.32 -4.03 9.16
N TYR A 9 12.01 -3.71 9.18
CA TYR A 9 11.05 -4.09 8.13
C TYR A 9 10.92 -3.05 7.01
N CYS A 10 10.72 -1.77 7.35
CA CYS A 10 10.49 -0.72 6.36
C CYS A 10 11.67 0.27 6.20
N GLY A 11 12.69 0.19 7.04
CA GLY A 11 13.90 1.02 6.95
C GLY A 11 13.72 2.48 7.39
N SER A 12 12.57 2.81 7.99
CA SER A 12 12.36 4.12 8.61
C SER A 12 13.26 4.27 9.85
N VAL A 13 13.76 5.48 10.08
CA VAL A 13 14.58 5.83 11.24
C VAL A 13 13.88 6.95 11.98
N VAL A 14 13.67 6.74 13.27
CA VAL A 14 12.98 7.66 14.17
C VAL A 14 13.92 7.97 15.34
N ASP A 15 14.01 9.24 15.73
CA ASP A 15 14.71 9.64 16.95
C ASP A 15 13.80 9.40 18.15
N ALA A 16 14.27 8.60 19.11
CA ALA A 16 13.46 8.12 20.23
C ALA A 16 13.40 9.11 21.41
N ARG A 17 13.99 10.31 21.29
CA ARG A 17 13.99 11.32 22.37
C ARG A 17 13.30 12.63 22.06
N ASP A 18 12.92 12.84 20.81
CA ASP A 18 11.95 13.87 20.51
C ASP A 18 10.55 13.34 20.85
N SER A 19 9.82 14.02 21.75
CA SER A 19 8.44 13.67 22.09
C SER A 19 7.50 13.74 20.88
N ARG A 20 7.95 14.34 19.77
CA ARG A 20 7.24 14.43 18.48
C ARG A 20 7.60 13.33 17.47
N HIS A 21 8.45 12.35 17.81
CA HIS A 21 8.73 11.16 17.00
C HIS A 21 8.88 11.45 15.48
N GLN A 22 9.60 12.50 15.09
CA GLN A 22 9.74 12.82 13.67
C GLN A 22 10.52 11.71 12.96
N ALA A 23 9.86 11.03 12.01
CA ALA A 23 10.50 10.10 11.10
C ALA A 23 11.37 10.89 10.12
N LEU A 24 12.67 10.99 10.42
CA LEU A 24 13.48 12.09 9.87
C LEU A 24 13.84 11.98 8.39
N SER A 25 13.86 10.82 7.70
CA SER A 25 14.36 10.86 6.30
C SER A 25 14.16 9.65 5.36
N ARG A 26 13.97 8.40 5.77
CA ARG A 26 14.46 7.29 4.90
C ARG A 26 13.50 6.60 3.92
N HIS A 27 12.21 6.96 3.86
CA HIS A 27 11.31 6.26 2.93
C HIS A 27 11.41 6.79 1.49
N GLN A 28 11.54 8.11 1.27
CA GLN A 28 11.41 8.70 -0.07
C GLN A 28 12.50 8.25 -1.05
N ALA A 29 13.76 8.06 -0.60
CA ALA A 29 14.86 7.66 -1.47
C ALA A 29 14.79 6.19 -1.98
N ARG A 30 13.88 5.36 -1.44
CA ARG A 30 13.68 3.95 -1.85
C ARG A 30 12.40 3.70 -2.64
N ILE A 31 11.55 4.72 -2.82
CA ILE A 31 10.34 4.58 -3.64
C ILE A 31 10.78 4.57 -5.12
N LYS A 32 10.96 3.37 -5.68
CA LYS A 32 11.29 3.19 -7.10
C LYS A 32 10.09 3.41 -8.02
N HIS A 33 8.87 3.35 -7.47
CA HIS A 33 7.63 3.43 -8.22
C HIS A 33 6.67 4.37 -7.52
N GLU A 34 6.30 5.45 -8.19
CA GLU A 34 5.28 6.37 -7.70
C GLU A 34 3.90 5.76 -7.90
N PRO A 35 3.03 5.76 -6.87
CA PRO A 35 1.68 5.24 -7.00
C PRO A 35 0.85 6.15 -7.91
N LEU A 36 0.09 5.53 -8.82
CA LEU A 36 -0.87 6.25 -9.67
C LEU A 36 -1.98 6.92 -8.85
N VAL A 37 -2.35 6.32 -7.72
CA VAL A 37 -3.25 6.93 -6.73
C VAL A 37 -2.41 7.30 -5.51
N PRO A 38 -2.12 8.60 -5.28
CA PRO A 38 -1.33 9.03 -4.14
C PRO A 38 -1.92 8.54 -2.82
N LEU A 39 -1.05 8.14 -1.88
CA LEU A 39 -1.48 7.78 -0.54
C LEU A 39 -2.15 8.98 0.16
N GLY A 40 -3.21 8.72 0.91
CA GLY A 40 -4.09 9.72 1.52
C GLY A 40 -5.18 10.25 0.58
N SER A 41 -5.17 9.87 -0.72
CA SER A 41 -6.22 10.28 -1.66
C SER A 41 -7.56 9.67 -1.26
N ARG A 42 -8.61 10.49 -1.27
CA ARG A 42 -9.99 10.07 -1.04
C ARG A 42 -10.79 10.17 -2.32
N GLY A 43 -11.61 9.18 -2.59
CA GLY A 43 -12.45 9.14 -3.79
C GLY A 43 -13.66 8.23 -3.62
N LYS A 44 -14.58 8.33 -4.59
CA LYS A 44 -15.77 7.49 -4.65
C LYS A 44 -15.60 6.46 -5.76
N LEU A 45 -15.65 5.18 -5.41
CA LEU A 45 -15.54 4.05 -6.34
C LEU A 45 -16.72 3.11 -6.12
N LYS A 46 -17.46 2.79 -7.19
CA LYS A 46 -18.70 1.98 -7.13
C LYS A 46 -19.70 2.43 -6.05
N GLY A 47 -19.79 3.74 -5.81
CA GLY A 47 -20.68 4.31 -4.78
C GLY A 47 -20.09 4.38 -3.37
N LEU A 48 -18.92 3.77 -3.13
CA LEU A 48 -18.26 3.71 -1.83
C LEU A 48 -17.21 4.81 -1.68
N GLU A 49 -17.20 5.48 -0.54
CA GLU A 49 -16.10 6.38 -0.17
C GLU A 49 -14.91 5.57 0.35
N LEU A 50 -13.76 5.75 -0.30
CA LEU A 50 -12.54 5.00 -0.06
C LEU A 50 -11.33 5.96 0.03
N GLU A 51 -10.44 5.66 0.97
CA GLU A 51 -9.14 6.32 1.12
C GLU A 51 -8.01 5.37 0.76
N ALA A 52 -7.06 5.81 -0.07
CA ALA A 52 -5.86 5.04 -0.41
C ALA A 52 -4.85 5.13 0.73
N ILE A 53 -4.69 4.04 1.49
CA ILE A 53 -3.84 3.99 2.69
C ILE A 53 -2.56 3.17 2.51
N GLY A 54 -2.43 2.44 1.40
CA GLY A 54 -1.23 1.66 1.10
C GLY A 54 -1.04 1.42 -0.39
N PHE A 55 0.21 1.14 -0.78
CA PHE A 55 0.59 0.86 -2.15
C PHE A 55 1.66 -0.23 -2.19
N LEU A 56 1.51 -1.17 -3.13
CA LEU A 56 2.44 -2.24 -3.41
C LEU A 56 2.64 -2.34 -4.92
N ARG A 57 3.89 -2.52 -5.35
CA ARG A 57 4.22 -2.96 -6.71
C ARG A 57 4.64 -4.43 -6.63
N ARG A 58 3.97 -5.29 -7.39
CA ARG A 58 4.31 -6.72 -7.50
C ARG A 58 4.92 -7.01 -8.86
N ARG A 59 5.82 -7.99 -8.88
CA ARG A 59 6.44 -8.54 -10.08
C ARG A 59 6.47 -10.05 -9.97
N VAL A 60 6.10 -10.75 -11.04
CA VAL A 60 6.36 -12.20 -11.19
C VAL A 60 7.03 -12.45 -12.54
N ARG A 61 7.97 -13.39 -12.58
CA ARG A 61 8.59 -13.85 -13.82
C ARG A 61 7.95 -15.17 -14.24
N TYR A 62 7.37 -15.21 -15.44
CA TYR A 62 6.76 -16.42 -15.99
C TYR A 62 7.21 -16.60 -17.44
N TYR A 63 7.78 -17.78 -17.76
CA TYR A 63 8.42 -18.08 -19.04
C TYR A 63 9.37 -16.98 -19.58
N GLY A 64 10.16 -16.38 -18.69
CA GLY A 64 11.13 -15.34 -19.06
C GLY A 64 10.54 -13.94 -19.26
N VAL A 65 9.22 -13.77 -19.10
CA VAL A 65 8.54 -12.48 -19.14
C VAL A 65 8.29 -11.99 -17.71
N ASP A 66 8.62 -10.73 -17.44
CA ASP A 66 8.34 -10.06 -16.16
C ASP A 66 6.94 -9.40 -16.24
N TYR A 67 6.01 -9.88 -15.43
CA TYR A 67 4.67 -9.32 -15.27
C TYR A 67 4.64 -8.45 -14.01
N GLU A 68 4.30 -7.17 -14.16
CA GLU A 68 4.27 -6.21 -13.06
C GLU A 68 2.93 -5.53 -12.92
N TRP A 69 2.41 -5.44 -11.69
CA TRP A 69 1.15 -4.75 -11.41
C TRP A 69 1.23 -3.96 -10.11
N SER A 70 0.40 -2.94 -10.03
CA SER A 70 0.22 -2.08 -8.87
C SER A 70 -0.99 -2.54 -8.05
N GLU A 71 -0.89 -2.49 -6.73
CA GLU A 71 -2.03 -2.70 -5.84
C GLU A 71 -2.11 -1.58 -4.80
N HIS A 72 -3.28 -0.96 -4.71
CA HIS A 72 -3.58 0.04 -3.70
C HIS A 72 -4.50 -0.56 -2.65
N LEU A 73 -4.13 -0.40 -1.38
CA LEU A 73 -4.98 -0.75 -0.25
C LEU A 73 -5.92 0.41 0.02
N LEU A 74 -7.22 0.16 -0.15
CA LEU A 74 -8.28 1.13 0.09
C LEU A 74 -9.00 0.82 1.39
N TRP A 75 -9.34 1.86 2.15
CA TRP A 75 -10.11 1.75 3.38
C TRP A 75 -11.37 2.60 3.35
N SER A 76 -12.48 2.02 3.81
CA SER A 76 -13.74 2.70 4.08
C SER A 76 -14.14 2.46 5.53
N PRO A 77 -14.56 3.50 6.28
CA PRO A 77 -15.08 3.34 7.65
C PRO A 77 -16.26 2.36 7.72
N PHE A 78 -17.11 2.34 6.68
CA PHE A 78 -18.35 1.57 6.67
C PHE A 78 -18.22 0.20 5.99
N HIS A 79 -17.28 0.06 5.03
CA HIS A 79 -17.18 -1.14 4.19
C HIS A 79 -15.88 -1.93 4.40
N GLY A 80 -14.97 -1.42 5.24
CA GLY A 80 -13.69 -2.03 5.55
C GLY A 80 -12.67 -1.89 4.42
N TYR A 81 -11.82 -2.91 4.26
CA TYR A 81 -10.71 -2.89 3.29
C TYR A 81 -11.14 -3.41 1.91
N ARG A 82 -10.58 -2.80 0.87
CA ARG A 82 -10.67 -3.23 -0.53
C ARG A 82 -9.30 -3.10 -1.20
N TRP A 83 -9.07 -3.87 -2.25
CA TRP A 83 -7.84 -3.75 -3.04
C TRP A 83 -8.16 -3.23 -4.43
N LEU A 84 -7.42 -2.21 -4.87
CA LEU A 84 -7.52 -1.67 -6.22
C LEU A 84 -6.23 -1.98 -6.98
N LEU A 85 -6.34 -2.89 -7.93
CA LEU A 85 -5.23 -3.37 -8.75
C LEU A 85 -5.23 -2.63 -10.07
N GLU A 86 -4.03 -2.31 -10.55
CA GLU A 86 -3.79 -1.77 -11.88
C GLU A 86 -2.75 -2.64 -12.57
N TYR A 87 -3.12 -3.15 -13.74
CA TYR A 87 -2.23 -3.90 -14.62
C TYR A 87 -2.48 -3.48 -16.07
N ASP A 88 -1.47 -2.91 -16.72
CA ASP A 88 -1.51 -2.48 -18.12
C ASP A 88 -2.74 -1.60 -18.43
N GLY A 89 -3.01 -0.61 -17.56
CA GLY A 89 -4.14 0.31 -17.69
C GLY A 89 -5.51 -0.26 -17.30
N HIS A 90 -5.59 -1.57 -17.01
CA HIS A 90 -6.81 -2.22 -16.55
C HIS A 90 -6.92 -2.14 -15.03
N TRP A 91 -8.08 -1.72 -14.54
CA TRP A 91 -8.33 -1.55 -13.11
C TRP A 91 -9.28 -2.63 -12.59
N THR A 92 -8.86 -3.33 -11.54
CA THR A 92 -9.66 -4.36 -10.87
C THR A 92 -9.86 -4.00 -9.42
N LEU A 93 -11.13 -3.92 -8.98
CA LEU A 93 -11.47 -3.73 -7.58
C LEU A 93 -11.83 -5.07 -6.95
N LEU A 94 -11.01 -5.52 -6.00
CA LEU A 94 -11.22 -6.75 -5.24
C LEU A 94 -11.82 -6.45 -3.86
N GLU A 95 -12.68 -7.36 -3.44
CA GLU A 95 -13.26 -7.43 -2.10
C GLU A 95 -12.71 -8.66 -1.38
N ASN A 96 -12.35 -8.49 -0.11
CA ASN A 96 -11.87 -9.59 0.71
C ASN A 96 -13.02 -10.56 0.99
N CYS A 97 -12.86 -11.81 0.59
CA CYS A 97 -13.78 -12.88 0.97
C CYS A 97 -13.67 -13.13 2.47
N ARG A 98 -14.77 -12.87 3.21
CA ARG A 98 -14.83 -13.11 4.65
C ARG A 98 -15.16 -14.55 4.99
N GLU A 99 -15.83 -15.23 4.06
CA GLU A 99 -16.31 -16.59 4.24
C GLU A 99 -15.37 -17.56 3.53
N LYS A 100 -15.23 -18.77 4.09
CA LYS A 100 -14.49 -19.84 3.41
C LYS A 100 -15.26 -20.16 2.12
N PRO A 101 -14.58 -20.24 0.95
CA PRO A 101 -15.24 -20.71 -0.26
C PRO A 101 -15.74 -22.14 -0.04
N GLU A 102 -17.04 -22.36 -0.28
CA GLU A 102 -17.64 -23.69 -0.23
C GLU A 102 -17.02 -24.53 -1.35
N GLY A 103 -16.22 -25.54 -0.97
CA GLY A 103 -15.60 -26.47 -1.92
C GLY A 103 -14.06 -26.52 -1.97
N ALA A 104 -13.37 -25.87 -1.02
CA ALA A 104 -11.92 -26.05 -0.81
C ALA A 104 -11.60 -27.05 0.31
#